data_AF-A0A9Q1B7R9-F1
#
_entry.id   AF-A0A9Q1B7R9-F1
#
_cell.length_a   1.000
_cell.length_b   1.000
_cell.length_c   1.000
_cell.angle_alpha   90.00
_cell.angle_beta   90.00
_cell.angle_gamma   90.00
#
_symmetry.space_group_name_H-M   'P 1'
#
loop_
_entity.id
_entity.type
_entity.pdbx_description
1 polymer ?
#
loop_
_entity_poly.entity_id
_entity_poly.type
_entity_poly.pdbx_seq_one_letter_code
_entity_poly.pdbx_strand_id
1 'polypeptide(L)'
;MNLMQGISVLPLQTTCQVTTDTSPSDCGACWGHLKIHGLWTNHQQLMHIKQLEMLAIIKVFKVYWNLIERKTVQLVMDNTTVMYYVNKQGGTHLAPLLRITLTLWHWCIAHQNQAPLKLRQSGSAAGGLATDIKLAASTPCSLSQQRNTSGLLKLRTGYLELSWNSVALEEWTVPQEVLLNCIAFAGTSCLAAPVRAAMLILTGTSKLQLLEGVLRKSLPLTLPVYGTVMHINRGNPARSEVLVDSWPEFKAILTRPQQEVVKDKGDYYANLHAAFYHDVDACRALLENADAIDWGRALQIQGLQDGLYEITKEKAVASHAQLKPYCYVPLMHPDPSALPQSRLRNDHLRFGVLNPSHASFLNEAWDFGRNHRSLRYLESLIRLFPSACLVDKEERVVSWSLSDPFGCISHGYTLPQYRGQGCVGAALQRIGGKLHSRGFPLYVGVLAENQPSLQSLKKQGFHILPGTYYMLIVTPSLTLEN
;
A
#
# COMPACT_ATOMS: atom_id res chain seq x y z
N MET A 1 -15.93 -36.14 17.10
CA MET A 1 -16.99 -35.96 18.13
C MET A 1 -16.44 -34.93 19.12
N ASN A 2 -16.73 -33.64 18.92
CA ASN A 2 -16.37 -32.58 19.86
C ASN A 2 -17.67 -32.01 20.42
N LEU A 3 -17.85 -32.25 21.72
CA LEU A 3 -19.00 -31.86 22.51
C LEU A 3 -19.15 -30.34 22.58
N MET A 4 -20.40 -29.92 22.44
CA MET A 4 -20.91 -28.57 22.64
C MET A 4 -20.54 -28.05 24.04
N GLN A 5 -19.85 -26.92 24.13
CA GLN A 5 -19.93 -26.08 25.32
C GLN A 5 -21.30 -25.40 25.34
N GLY A 6 -22.11 -25.70 26.35
CA GLY A 6 -23.47 -25.20 26.50
C GLY A 6 -23.53 -23.67 26.64
N ILE A 7 -24.53 -23.06 26.00
CA ILE A 7 -24.81 -21.63 26.03
C ILE A 7 -25.79 -21.33 27.17
N SER A 8 -25.49 -20.31 27.99
CA SER A 8 -26.39 -19.84 29.05
C SER A 8 -27.65 -19.17 28.48
N VAL A 9 -28.81 -19.51 29.05
CA VAL A 9 -30.17 -19.07 28.62
C VAL A 9 -30.64 -17.80 29.37
N LEU A 10 -29.76 -17.17 30.16
CA LEU A 10 -30.08 -15.97 30.93
C LEU A 10 -29.72 -14.69 30.17
N PRO A 11 -30.52 -13.61 30.26
CA PRO A 11 -30.18 -12.32 29.65
C PRO A 11 -28.92 -11.74 30.29
N LEU A 12 -27.84 -11.63 29.51
CA LEU A 12 -26.60 -10.98 29.93
C LEU A 12 -26.86 -9.49 30.19
N GLN A 13 -26.45 -8.99 31.36
CA GLN A 13 -26.63 -7.60 31.75
C GLN A 13 -25.68 -6.68 30.96
N THR A 14 -26.22 -5.57 30.43
CA THR A 14 -25.44 -4.50 29.81
C THR A 14 -24.50 -3.89 30.84
N THR A 15 -23.22 -3.79 30.50
CA THR A 15 -22.18 -3.29 31.41
C THR A 15 -21.72 -1.87 31.08
N CYS A 16 -22.15 -1.30 29.94
CA CYS A 16 -21.67 -0.01 29.44
C CYS A 16 -22.64 0.60 28.39
N GLN A 17 -22.91 1.91 28.44
CA GLN A 17 -23.72 2.64 27.45
C GLN A 17 -22.96 3.86 26.91
N VAL A 18 -22.86 3.97 25.59
CA VAL A 18 -22.18 5.07 24.88
C VAL A 18 -23.18 5.76 23.94
N THR A 19 -23.26 7.07 24.01
CA THR A 19 -24.10 7.90 23.13
C THR A 19 -23.21 8.67 22.18
N THR A 20 -23.53 8.67 20.89
CA THR A 20 -22.85 9.48 19.87
C THR A 20 -23.77 10.55 19.35
N ASP A 21 -23.23 11.74 19.12
CA ASP A 21 -23.89 12.85 18.45
C ASP A 21 -23.00 13.35 17.32
N THR A 22 -23.58 13.75 16.20
CA THR A 22 -22.82 14.08 14.98
C THR A 22 -23.53 15.17 14.19
N SER A 23 -22.76 16.18 13.81
CA SER A 23 -23.18 17.25 12.90
C SER A 23 -22.30 17.24 11.63
N PRO A 24 -22.61 18.08 10.62
CA PRO A 24 -21.75 18.25 9.44
C PRO A 24 -20.36 18.81 9.75
N SER A 25 -20.17 19.52 10.87
CA SER A 25 -18.91 20.19 11.23
C SER A 25 -18.13 19.47 12.33
N ASP A 26 -18.83 18.77 13.22
CA ASP A 26 -18.23 18.15 14.40
C ASP A 26 -18.94 16.85 14.81
N CYS A 27 -18.38 16.21 15.82
CA CYS A 27 -18.94 15.03 16.43
C CYS A 27 -18.52 14.92 17.89
N GLY A 28 -19.36 14.25 18.66
CA GLY A 28 -19.15 14.00 20.06
C GLY A 28 -19.61 12.62 20.48
N ALA A 29 -19.06 12.14 21.57
CA ALA A 29 -19.56 10.94 22.22
C ALA A 29 -19.43 11.02 23.74
N CYS A 30 -20.39 10.42 24.42
CA CYS A 30 -20.48 10.39 25.86
C CYS A 30 -20.48 8.94 26.35
N TRP A 31 -19.61 8.63 27.31
CA TRP A 31 -19.62 7.38 28.07
C TRP A 31 -19.59 7.71 29.57
N GLY A 32 -20.71 7.53 30.27
CA GLY A 32 -20.84 7.94 31.68
C GLY A 32 -20.65 9.44 31.84
N HIS A 33 -19.64 9.87 32.62
CA HIS A 33 -19.24 11.28 32.74
C HIS A 33 -18.22 11.74 31.69
N LEU A 34 -17.63 10.80 30.93
CA LEU A 34 -16.58 11.08 29.97
C LEU A 34 -17.19 11.55 28.65
N LYS A 35 -16.75 12.73 28.20
CA LYS A 35 -17.18 13.34 26.94
C LYS A 35 -15.96 13.54 26.05
N ILE A 36 -16.06 13.07 24.82
CA ILE A 36 -15.08 13.30 23.77
C ILE A 36 -15.77 14.08 22.65
N HIS A 37 -15.06 15.02 22.05
CA HIS A 37 -15.55 15.78 20.90
C HIS A 37 -14.38 16.12 19.98
N GLY A 38 -14.66 16.31 18.70
CA GLY A 38 -13.66 16.71 17.73
C GLY A 38 -14.28 17.21 16.44
N LEU A 39 -13.49 17.97 15.69
CA LEU A 39 -13.89 18.49 14.40
C LEU A 39 -13.73 17.43 13.31
N TRP A 40 -14.52 17.57 12.25
CA TRP A 40 -14.32 16.82 11.03
C TRP A 40 -13.24 17.51 10.17
N THR A 41 -12.36 16.72 9.56
CA THR A 41 -11.40 17.25 8.59
C THR A 41 -12.11 17.82 7.36
N ASN A 42 -11.45 18.68 6.58
CA ASN A 42 -12.02 19.27 5.36
C ASN A 42 -12.60 18.22 4.40
N HIS A 43 -12.00 17.03 4.33
CA HIS A 43 -12.51 15.93 3.52
C HIS A 43 -13.75 15.26 4.15
N GLN A 44 -13.79 15.13 5.47
CA GLN A 44 -14.92 14.53 6.20
C GLN A 44 -16.14 15.45 6.18
N GLN A 45 -15.98 16.76 6.27
CA GLN A 45 -17.08 17.74 6.18
C GLN A 45 -17.85 17.66 4.84
N LEU A 46 -17.24 17.12 3.80
CA LEU A 46 -17.87 16.88 2.49
C LEU A 46 -18.66 15.55 2.42
N MET A 47 -18.58 14.71 3.45
CA MET A 47 -19.26 13.42 3.49
C MET A 47 -20.72 13.54 3.92
N HIS A 48 -21.54 12.58 3.51
CA HIS A 48 -22.94 12.53 3.93
C HIS A 48 -23.06 12.26 5.43
N ILE A 49 -24.06 12.85 6.11
CA ILE A 49 -24.25 12.73 7.58
C ILE A 49 -24.23 11.28 8.10
N LYS A 50 -24.88 10.35 7.38
CA LYS A 50 -24.82 8.90 7.67
C LYS A 50 -23.40 8.30 7.69
N GLN A 51 -22.51 8.80 6.85
CA GLN A 51 -21.10 8.38 6.84
C GLN A 51 -20.37 8.96 8.04
N LEU A 52 -20.62 10.23 8.36
CA LEU A 52 -20.05 10.90 9.52
C LEU A 52 -20.44 10.23 10.84
N GLU A 53 -21.71 9.84 11.01
CA GLU A 53 -22.17 9.10 12.18
C GLU A 53 -21.49 7.72 12.31
N MET A 54 -21.31 6.99 11.19
CA MET A 54 -20.59 5.71 11.22
C MET A 54 -19.10 5.92 11.56
N LEU A 55 -18.49 7.02 11.08
CA LEU A 55 -17.13 7.40 11.46
C LEU A 55 -17.03 7.78 12.94
N ALA A 56 -18.03 8.44 13.50
CA ALA A 56 -18.09 8.76 14.93
C ALA A 56 -18.10 7.49 15.78
N ILE A 57 -18.85 6.46 15.37
CA ILE A 57 -18.82 5.14 16.00
C ILE A 57 -17.40 4.56 15.98
N ILE A 58 -16.74 4.51 14.82
CA ILE A 58 -15.37 3.96 14.71
C ILE A 58 -14.40 4.72 15.63
N LYS A 59 -14.51 6.05 15.68
CA LYS A 59 -13.67 6.88 16.56
C LYS A 59 -13.93 6.57 18.04
N VAL A 60 -15.19 6.42 18.45
CA VAL A 60 -15.58 5.95 19.79
C VAL A 60 -14.93 4.62 20.15
N PHE A 61 -15.00 3.64 19.25
CA PHE A 61 -14.40 2.33 19.50
C PHE A 61 -12.89 2.43 19.67
N LYS A 62 -12.22 3.24 18.86
CA LYS A 62 -10.78 3.45 18.98
C LYS A 62 -10.39 4.15 20.28
N VAL A 63 -11.11 5.20 20.67
CA VAL A 63 -10.77 6.01 21.86
C VAL A 63 -11.11 5.28 23.16
N TYR A 64 -12.28 4.65 23.23
CA TYR A 64 -12.75 3.99 24.44
C TYR A 64 -12.40 2.50 24.52
N TRP A 65 -11.66 1.94 23.56
CA TRP A 65 -11.41 0.49 23.47
C TRP A 65 -10.98 -0.11 24.81
N ASN A 66 -9.93 0.41 25.43
CA ASN A 66 -9.38 -0.12 26.68
C ASN A 66 -10.37 -0.06 27.86
N LEU A 67 -11.34 0.84 27.78
CA LEU A 67 -12.36 1.06 28.80
C LEU A 67 -13.61 0.21 28.59
N ILE A 68 -13.85 -0.20 27.35
CA ILE A 68 -15.00 -1.00 26.92
C ILE A 68 -14.63 -2.44 26.55
N GLU A 69 -13.33 -2.76 26.51
CA GLU A 69 -12.81 -4.10 26.30
C GLU A 69 -13.42 -5.02 27.36
N ARG A 70 -13.93 -6.18 26.92
CA ARG A 70 -14.64 -7.19 27.74
C ARG A 70 -15.98 -6.75 28.33
N LYS A 71 -16.48 -5.54 28.02
CA LYS A 71 -17.82 -5.09 28.42
C LYS A 71 -18.84 -5.30 27.31
N THR A 72 -20.11 -5.46 27.71
CA THR A 72 -21.24 -5.39 26.78
C THR A 72 -21.63 -3.93 26.57
N VAL A 73 -21.29 -3.38 25.40
CA VAL A 73 -21.48 -1.96 25.04
C VAL A 73 -22.82 -1.74 24.34
N GLN A 74 -23.61 -0.80 24.84
CA GLN A 74 -24.82 -0.30 24.20
C GLN A 74 -24.53 1.03 23.51
N LEU A 75 -24.64 1.07 22.17
CA LEU A 75 -24.56 2.31 21.40
C LEU A 75 -25.95 2.95 21.31
N VAL A 76 -26.05 4.25 21.57
CA VAL A 76 -27.25 5.06 21.42
C VAL A 76 -27.01 6.11 20.35
N MET A 77 -27.87 6.11 19.33
CA MET A 77 -27.83 7.06 18.22
C MET A 77 -29.21 7.23 17.60
N ASP A 78 -29.39 8.32 16.86
CA ASP A 78 -30.65 8.77 16.25
C ASP A 78 -30.86 8.28 14.81
N ASN A 79 -29.81 7.78 14.14
CA ASN A 79 -29.90 7.37 12.75
C ASN A 79 -30.17 5.88 12.55
N THR A 80 -31.41 5.59 12.16
CA THR A 80 -31.90 4.23 11.89
C THR A 80 -31.19 3.53 10.73
N THR A 81 -30.66 4.28 9.74
CA THR A 81 -29.90 3.68 8.63
C THR A 81 -28.54 3.20 9.10
N VAL A 82 -27.82 4.01 9.88
CA VAL A 82 -26.51 3.62 10.42
C VAL A 82 -26.66 2.46 11.39
N MET A 83 -27.66 2.51 12.27
CA MET A 83 -28.04 1.37 13.12
C MET A 83 -28.30 0.10 12.32
N TYR A 84 -29.03 0.19 11.20
CA TYR A 84 -29.26 -0.97 10.33
C TYR A 84 -27.94 -1.53 9.79
N TYR A 85 -27.04 -0.69 9.29
CA TYR A 85 -25.77 -1.12 8.72
C TYR A 85 -24.86 -1.76 9.77
N VAL A 86 -24.72 -1.15 10.96
CA VAL A 86 -24.01 -1.76 12.09
C VAL A 86 -24.62 -3.12 12.41
N ASN A 87 -25.93 -3.18 12.65
CA ASN A 87 -26.61 -4.41 13.06
C ASN A 87 -26.58 -5.53 12.00
N LYS A 88 -26.57 -5.19 10.71
CA LYS A 88 -26.53 -6.15 9.60
C LYS A 88 -25.12 -6.42 9.07
N GLN A 89 -24.10 -5.79 9.65
CA GLN A 89 -22.72 -5.85 9.18
C GLN A 89 -22.57 -5.43 7.70
N GLY A 90 -23.43 -4.50 7.27
CA GLY A 90 -23.50 -4.03 5.90
C GLY A 90 -24.92 -3.64 5.49
N GLY A 91 -25.09 -3.36 4.20
CA GLY A 91 -26.37 -3.04 3.59
C GLY A 91 -26.23 -2.94 2.08
N THR A 92 -27.36 -2.98 1.38
CA THR A 92 -27.41 -3.17 -0.08
C THR A 92 -27.61 -1.89 -0.88
N HIS A 93 -27.85 -0.75 -0.21
CA HIS A 93 -28.36 0.46 -0.86
C HIS A 93 -27.40 1.65 -0.87
N LEU A 94 -26.39 1.68 0.00
CA LEU A 94 -25.46 2.81 0.16
C LEU A 94 -24.03 2.29 0.17
N ALA A 95 -23.43 2.14 -1.02
CA ALA A 95 -22.07 1.64 -1.17
C ALA A 95 -21.02 2.40 -0.33
N PRO A 96 -21.07 3.75 -0.19
CA PRO A 96 -20.12 4.46 0.67
C PRO A 96 -20.28 4.14 2.16
N LEU A 97 -21.53 3.94 2.64
CA LEU A 97 -21.80 3.56 4.02
C LEU A 97 -21.42 2.09 4.28
N LEU A 98 -21.67 1.19 3.31
CA LEU A 98 -21.24 -0.20 3.37
C LEU A 98 -19.72 -0.30 3.57
N ARG A 99 -18.94 0.49 2.81
CA ARG A 99 -17.48 0.52 2.98
C ARG A 99 -17.11 0.84 4.43
N ILE A 100 -17.62 1.93 4.99
CA ILE A 100 -17.34 2.34 6.39
C ILE A 100 -17.93 1.36 7.42
N THR A 101 -18.96 0.61 7.06
CA THR A 101 -19.50 -0.42 7.96
C THR A 101 -18.55 -1.61 8.06
N LEU A 102 -17.97 -2.02 6.93
CA LEU A 102 -16.98 -3.09 6.89
C LEU A 102 -15.71 -2.73 7.68
N THR A 103 -15.41 -1.44 7.92
CA THR A 103 -14.39 -1.02 8.91
C THR A 103 -14.61 -1.65 10.23
N LEU A 104 -15.81 -1.39 10.71
CA LEU A 104 -16.09 -1.45 12.11
C LEU A 104 -16.02 -2.92 12.46
N TRP A 105 -16.58 -3.75 11.59
CA TRP A 105 -16.58 -5.18 11.70
C TRP A 105 -15.22 -5.81 11.45
N HIS A 106 -14.44 -5.41 10.45
CA HIS A 106 -13.06 -5.92 10.30
C HIS A 106 -12.21 -5.58 11.52
N TRP A 107 -12.32 -4.37 12.05
CA TRP A 107 -11.61 -3.96 13.24
C TRP A 107 -12.08 -4.75 14.47
N CYS A 108 -13.38 -4.88 14.71
CA CYS A 108 -13.91 -5.69 15.81
C CYS A 108 -13.50 -7.17 15.71
N ILE A 109 -13.45 -7.74 14.50
CA ILE A 109 -13.00 -9.12 14.24
C ILE A 109 -11.50 -9.27 14.49
N ALA A 110 -10.67 -8.33 14.06
CA ALA A 110 -9.24 -8.36 14.35
C ALA A 110 -8.96 -8.33 15.87
N HIS A 111 -9.89 -7.79 16.65
CA HIS A 111 -9.81 -7.70 18.10
C HIS A 111 -10.76 -8.70 18.83
N GLN A 112 -11.32 -9.70 18.13
CA GLN A 112 -12.33 -10.65 18.66
C GLN A 112 -11.81 -11.66 19.69
N ASN A 113 -10.49 -11.81 19.86
CA ASN A 113 -9.93 -12.67 20.91
C ASN A 113 -10.09 -12.08 22.33
N GLN A 114 -10.76 -10.94 22.50
CA GLN A 114 -10.85 -10.23 23.78
C GLN A 114 -12.25 -9.72 24.21
N ALA A 115 -13.34 -9.78 23.41
CA ALA A 115 -14.68 -9.45 23.92
C ALA A 115 -15.86 -9.83 22.98
N PRO A 116 -17.03 -10.25 23.50
CA PRO A 116 -18.27 -10.33 22.71
C PRO A 116 -18.99 -8.96 22.65
N LEU A 117 -18.99 -8.31 21.48
CA LEU A 117 -19.85 -7.15 21.23
C LEU A 117 -21.32 -7.61 21.04
N LYS A 118 -22.24 -7.17 21.89
CA LYS A 118 -23.70 -7.39 21.70
C LYS A 118 -24.47 -6.10 21.94
N LEU A 119 -25.09 -5.57 20.87
CA LEU A 119 -25.93 -4.38 20.87
C LEU A 119 -27.38 -4.77 21.25
N ARG A 120 -28.04 -4.01 22.14
CA ARG A 120 -29.37 -4.34 22.72
C ARG A 120 -30.45 -3.31 22.31
N GLN A 121 -31.70 -3.78 22.20
CA GLN A 121 -32.90 -2.96 22.02
C GLN A 121 -33.60 -2.49 23.30
N SER A 122 -34.04 -1.22 23.34
CA SER A 122 -35.12 -0.76 24.21
C SER A 122 -36.44 -0.66 23.43
N GLY A 123 -37.46 -1.35 23.92
CA GLY A 123 -38.83 -1.35 23.36
C GLY A 123 -39.62 -0.10 23.77
N SER A 124 -40.67 0.20 23.01
CA SER A 124 -41.58 1.31 23.27
C SER A 124 -42.36 1.09 24.57
N ALA A 125 -42.49 2.14 25.38
CA ALA A 125 -43.49 2.17 26.44
C ALA A 125 -44.88 2.21 25.79
N ALA A 126 -45.64 1.14 25.97
CA ALA A 126 -47.09 1.17 25.76
C ALA A 126 -47.72 1.83 26.99
N GLY A 127 -48.55 2.85 26.74
CA GLY A 127 -49.64 3.23 27.63
C GLY A 127 -49.50 4.59 28.31
N GLY A 128 -50.37 5.52 27.91
CA GLY A 128 -51.10 6.33 28.89
C GLY A 128 -50.80 7.82 28.95
N LEU A 129 -51.65 8.58 28.26
CA LEU A 129 -52.21 9.90 28.63
C LEU A 129 -51.30 11.14 28.70
N ALA A 130 -51.64 12.08 27.81
CA ALA A 130 -51.24 13.47 27.81
C ALA A 130 -51.87 14.26 28.97
N THR A 131 -51.15 15.27 29.48
CA THR A 131 -51.70 16.58 29.88
C THR A 131 -50.58 17.65 29.95
N ASP A 132 -50.76 18.68 29.11
CA ASP A 132 -50.59 20.13 29.31
C ASP A 132 -49.31 20.82 29.86
N ILE A 133 -48.58 21.44 28.90
CA ILE A 133 -48.05 22.83 28.77
C ILE A 133 -47.91 23.75 30.03
N LYS A 134 -46.68 24.25 30.34
CA LYS A 134 -46.22 25.66 30.13
C LYS A 134 -44.77 25.97 30.57
N LEU A 135 -44.18 26.89 29.80
CA LEU A 135 -42.79 27.38 29.72
C LEU A 135 -42.21 28.00 31.01
N ALA A 136 -40.88 27.95 31.17
CA ALA A 136 -40.02 29.16 31.15
C ALA A 136 -38.50 28.85 31.19
N ALA A 137 -37.77 29.58 30.32
CA ALA A 137 -36.42 30.13 30.48
C ALA A 137 -35.15 29.24 30.32
N SER A 138 -34.22 29.82 29.55
CA SER A 138 -32.79 29.53 29.39
C SER A 138 -32.41 28.20 28.73
N THR A 139 -32.13 28.25 27.42
CA THR A 139 -31.89 27.11 26.52
C THR A 139 -30.66 26.29 26.90
N PRO A 140 -30.84 25.04 27.35
CA PRO A 140 -29.83 23.99 27.40
C PRO A 140 -29.81 23.23 26.07
N CYS A 141 -28.69 22.57 25.80
CA CYS A 141 -28.40 21.70 24.67
C CYS A 141 -29.62 20.89 24.19
N SER A 142 -30.06 21.10 22.94
CA SER A 142 -31.26 20.51 22.36
C SER A 142 -31.03 19.04 21.99
N LEU A 143 -31.32 18.13 22.92
CA LEU A 143 -31.54 16.72 22.61
C LEU A 143 -32.84 16.60 21.81
N SER A 144 -32.73 16.24 20.53
CA SER A 144 -33.87 15.93 19.67
C SER A 144 -34.56 14.65 20.15
N GLN A 145 -35.81 14.78 20.60
CA GLN A 145 -36.73 13.68 20.88
C GLN A 145 -37.19 13.03 19.55
N GLN A 146 -36.50 12.00 19.04
CA GLN A 146 -37.05 11.13 18.00
C GLN A 146 -36.66 9.64 18.17
N ARG A 147 -37.70 8.82 18.41
CA ARG A 147 -37.87 7.36 18.20
C ARG A 147 -36.60 6.49 18.08
N ASN A 148 -36.12 6.01 19.23
CA ASN A 148 -35.13 4.93 19.33
C ASN A 148 -35.73 3.57 18.93
N THR A 149 -35.08 2.83 18.03
CA THR A 149 -35.43 1.44 17.64
C THR A 149 -34.18 0.57 17.50
N SER A 150 -34.30 -0.76 17.63
CA SER A 150 -33.13 -1.67 17.74
C SER A 150 -33.50 -3.14 17.39
N GLY A 151 -32.55 -4.08 17.25
CA GLY A 151 -32.82 -5.46 16.79
C GLY A 151 -31.59 -6.41 16.83
N LEU A 152 -31.79 -7.73 16.60
CA LEU A 152 -30.83 -8.81 16.91
C LEU A 152 -30.83 -9.95 15.84
N LEU A 153 -29.66 -10.45 15.34
CA LEU A 153 -29.42 -11.84 14.85
C LEU A 153 -28.00 -12.12 14.26
N LYS A 154 -27.75 -13.40 13.91
CA LYS A 154 -26.55 -14.26 14.08
C LYS A 154 -25.60 -14.35 12.85
N LEU A 155 -24.31 -14.58 13.12
CA LEU A 155 -23.23 -14.79 12.14
C LEU A 155 -23.49 -15.94 11.15
N ARG A 156 -23.38 -15.66 9.85
CA ARG A 156 -23.11 -16.65 8.80
C ARG A 156 -21.68 -16.44 8.29
N THR A 157 -20.89 -17.50 8.34
CA THR A 157 -19.54 -17.58 7.77
C THR A 157 -19.55 -17.26 6.27
N GLY A 158 -18.71 -16.29 5.85
CA GLY A 158 -18.41 -15.99 4.46
C GLY A 158 -17.64 -14.66 4.33
N TYR A 159 -16.34 -14.71 4.00
CA TYR A 159 -15.50 -13.52 3.85
C TYR A 159 -15.48 -13.00 2.40
N LEU A 160 -15.54 -11.68 2.28
CA LEU A 160 -15.26 -10.88 1.09
C LEU A 160 -14.44 -9.66 1.61
N GLU A 161 -13.16 -9.56 1.22
CA GLU A 161 -12.20 -8.57 1.76
C GLU A 161 -12.39 -7.17 1.14
N LEU A 162 -12.45 -6.14 1.99
CA LEU A 162 -12.34 -4.72 1.62
C LEU A 162 -11.44 -3.99 2.64
N SER A 163 -10.39 -3.34 2.13
CA SER A 163 -9.27 -2.72 2.86
C SER A 163 -9.61 -1.37 3.51
N TRP A 164 -8.94 -1.10 4.63
CA TRP A 164 -9.20 -0.03 5.60
C TRP A 164 -8.08 0.98 5.65
N ASN A 165 -8.32 2.28 5.34
CA ASN A 165 -7.43 3.41 5.69
C ASN A 165 -8.10 4.77 5.37
N SER A 166 -8.74 5.44 6.34
CA SER A 166 -9.10 6.87 6.21
C SER A 166 -9.62 7.58 7.49
N VAL A 167 -9.38 7.09 8.71
CA VAL A 167 -9.88 7.77 9.94
C VAL A 167 -8.75 8.07 10.92
N ALA A 168 -8.13 9.23 10.73
CA ALA A 168 -7.19 9.85 11.66
C ALA A 168 -7.90 10.23 12.97
N LEU A 169 -7.19 10.05 14.10
CA LEU A 169 -7.65 10.36 15.46
C LEU A 169 -7.15 11.73 15.97
N GLU A 170 -6.39 12.48 15.17
CA GLU A 170 -5.49 13.54 15.63
C GLU A 170 -6.16 14.87 16.07
N GLU A 171 -7.49 14.95 16.15
CA GLU A 171 -8.21 16.22 16.38
C GLU A 171 -9.32 16.14 17.44
N TRP A 172 -9.24 15.22 18.41
CA TRP A 172 -10.25 15.08 19.46
C TRP A 172 -9.73 15.50 20.83
N THR A 173 -10.52 16.31 21.53
CA THR A 173 -10.30 16.65 22.93
C THR A 173 -10.73 15.45 23.77
N VAL A 174 -9.76 14.77 24.38
CA VAL A 174 -9.99 13.54 25.17
C VAL A 174 -9.70 13.83 26.66
N PRO A 175 -10.60 13.47 27.60
CA PRO A 175 -10.37 13.68 29.03
C PRO A 175 -9.09 13.02 29.53
N GLN A 176 -8.37 13.68 30.45
CA GLN A 176 -7.09 13.20 30.99
C GLN A 176 -7.17 11.78 31.59
N GLU A 177 -8.31 11.41 32.18
CA GLU A 177 -8.59 10.06 32.72
C GLU A 177 -8.57 8.94 31.65
N VAL A 178 -8.94 9.29 30.41
CA VAL A 178 -8.86 8.38 29.25
C VAL A 178 -7.44 8.35 28.70
N LEU A 179 -6.78 9.52 28.66
CA LEU A 179 -5.37 9.63 28.27
C LEU A 179 -4.43 8.83 29.19
N LEU A 180 -4.65 8.87 30.51
CA LEU A 180 -3.85 8.16 31.52
C LEU A 180 -3.92 6.63 31.38
N ASN A 181 -5.06 6.08 30.97
CA ASN A 181 -5.18 4.65 30.65
C ASN A 181 -4.53 4.28 29.31
N CYS A 182 -4.43 5.23 28.37
CA CYS A 182 -3.62 5.07 27.16
C CYS A 182 -2.11 5.21 27.46
N ILE A 183 -1.73 6.03 28.46
CA ILE A 183 -0.33 6.30 28.88
C ILE A 183 0.20 5.26 29.87
N ALA A 184 -0.66 4.54 30.61
CA ALA A 184 -0.24 3.49 31.56
C ALA A 184 0.46 2.28 30.90
N PHE A 185 0.42 2.16 29.56
CA PHE A 185 1.26 1.23 28.80
C PHE A 185 2.48 1.91 28.14
N ALA A 186 2.54 3.24 28.13
CA ALA A 186 3.64 4.04 27.58
C ALA A 186 4.66 4.49 28.65
N GLY A 187 4.44 4.18 29.93
CA GLY A 187 5.21 4.74 31.05
C GLY A 187 5.60 3.74 32.13
N THR A 188 6.42 2.75 31.81
CA THR A 188 7.42 2.24 32.75
C THR A 188 8.71 1.97 32.00
N SER A 189 9.64 2.91 32.14
CA SER A 189 11.01 2.82 31.66
C SER A 189 11.77 1.75 32.45
N CYS A 190 11.75 0.52 31.94
CA CYS A 190 13.03 -0.19 31.82
C CYS A 190 13.66 0.34 30.53
N LEU A 191 14.95 0.65 30.54
CA LEU A 191 15.74 0.90 29.34
C LEU A 191 15.71 -0.36 28.45
N ALA A 192 14.60 -0.54 27.74
CA ALA A 192 14.47 -1.51 26.67
C ALA A 192 14.89 -0.77 25.40
N ALA A 193 15.88 -1.32 24.72
CA ALA A 193 16.24 -0.94 23.36
C ALA A 193 14.96 -0.74 22.51
N PRO A 194 14.96 0.17 21.52
CA PRO A 194 13.79 0.38 20.66
C PRO A 194 13.27 -0.97 20.20
N VAL A 195 11.99 -1.25 20.44
CA VAL A 195 11.34 -2.47 19.95
C VAL A 195 11.53 -2.44 18.45
N ARG A 196 12.52 -3.20 17.96
CA ARG A 196 12.84 -3.27 16.54
C ARG A 196 11.54 -3.66 15.85
N ALA A 197 11.12 -2.87 14.86
CA ALA A 197 10.07 -3.31 13.96
C ALA A 197 10.43 -4.72 13.49
N ALA A 198 9.56 -5.69 13.78
CA ALA A 198 9.81 -7.07 13.39
C ALA A 198 10.06 -7.08 11.88
N MET A 199 11.20 -7.62 11.49
CA MET A 199 11.63 -7.71 10.11
C MET A 199 12.16 -9.13 9.92
N LEU A 200 11.64 -9.79 8.88
CA LEU A 200 11.95 -11.17 8.55
C LEU A 200 12.48 -11.22 7.13
N ILE A 201 13.62 -11.88 6.94
CA ILE A 201 14.07 -12.27 5.61
C ILE A 201 13.30 -13.54 5.23
N LEU A 202 12.46 -13.44 4.20
CA LEU A 202 11.62 -14.54 3.77
C LEU A 202 12.46 -15.58 3.01
N THR A 203 12.72 -16.69 3.67
CA THR A 203 13.50 -17.82 3.12
C THR A 203 12.63 -19.05 2.88
N GLY A 204 13.06 -19.88 1.93
CA GLY A 204 12.41 -21.16 1.60
C GLY A 204 11.51 -21.09 0.37
N THR A 205 11.68 -22.07 -0.51
CA THR A 205 11.02 -22.12 -1.83
C THR A 205 9.49 -22.06 -1.74
N SER A 206 8.88 -22.79 -0.81
CA SER A 206 7.41 -22.81 -0.66
C SER A 206 6.84 -21.45 -0.24
N LYS A 207 7.56 -20.70 0.62
CA LYS A 207 7.12 -19.35 1.05
C LYS A 207 7.24 -18.35 -0.09
N LEU A 208 8.35 -18.38 -0.83
CA LEU A 208 8.59 -17.50 -1.98
C LEU A 208 7.64 -17.79 -3.16
N GLN A 209 7.26 -19.06 -3.37
CA GLN A 209 6.23 -19.44 -4.34
C GLN A 209 4.84 -18.95 -3.92
N LEU A 210 4.49 -19.09 -2.63
CA LEU A 210 3.25 -18.54 -2.10
C LEU A 210 3.21 -17.02 -2.28
N LEU A 211 4.32 -16.34 -1.96
CA LEU A 211 4.44 -14.90 -2.13
C LEU A 211 4.29 -14.48 -3.60
N GLU A 212 4.92 -15.18 -4.56
CA GLU A 212 4.72 -14.93 -6.00
C GLU A 212 3.22 -14.99 -6.35
N GLY A 213 2.50 -16.00 -5.85
CA GLY A 213 1.07 -16.16 -6.05
C GLY A 213 0.22 -15.04 -5.44
N VAL A 214 0.57 -14.57 -4.24
CA VAL A 214 -0.11 -13.44 -3.57
C VAL A 214 0.13 -12.14 -4.32
N LEU A 215 1.39 -11.81 -4.64
CA LEU A 215 1.76 -10.59 -5.35
C LEU A 215 1.11 -10.49 -6.73
N ARG A 216 0.98 -11.63 -7.44
CA ARG A 216 0.31 -11.69 -8.75
C ARG A 216 -1.15 -11.19 -8.69
N LYS A 217 -1.87 -11.43 -7.59
CA LYS A 217 -3.28 -11.03 -7.44
C LYS A 217 -3.45 -9.53 -7.24
N SER A 218 -2.41 -8.83 -6.80
CA SER A 218 -2.42 -7.39 -6.54
C SER A 218 -1.70 -6.58 -7.63
N LEU A 219 -1.47 -7.18 -8.80
CA LEU A 219 -1.01 -6.45 -9.98
C LEU A 219 -2.05 -5.37 -10.37
N PRO A 220 -1.60 -4.18 -10.79
CA PRO A 220 -0.21 -3.84 -11.15
C PRO A 220 0.63 -3.25 -10.00
N LEU A 221 0.06 -3.00 -8.82
CA LEU A 221 0.77 -2.27 -7.74
C LEU A 221 2.02 -2.99 -7.23
N THR A 222 2.05 -4.31 -7.36
CA THR A 222 3.16 -5.16 -6.93
C THR A 222 4.28 -5.33 -7.96
N LEU A 223 4.16 -4.76 -9.18
CA LEU A 223 5.01 -5.10 -10.33
C LEU A 223 6.52 -5.23 -10.01
N PRO A 224 7.19 -4.25 -9.36
CA PRO A 224 8.64 -4.33 -9.14
C PRO A 224 9.05 -5.40 -8.11
N VAL A 225 8.27 -5.52 -7.03
CA VAL A 225 8.46 -6.57 -6.00
C VAL A 225 8.18 -7.94 -6.59
N TYR A 226 7.09 -8.06 -7.36
CA TYR A 226 6.68 -9.29 -8.03
C TYR A 226 7.75 -9.80 -9.00
N GLY A 227 8.29 -8.93 -9.87
CA GLY A 227 9.34 -9.34 -10.79
C GLY A 227 10.64 -9.74 -10.09
N THR A 228 11.01 -9.10 -8.98
CA THR A 228 12.14 -9.55 -8.15
C THR A 228 11.90 -10.94 -7.58
N VAL A 229 10.73 -11.18 -6.98
CA VAL A 229 10.35 -12.50 -6.44
C VAL A 229 10.33 -13.55 -7.55
N MET A 230 9.84 -13.19 -8.74
CA MET A 230 9.89 -14.07 -9.90
C MET A 230 11.32 -14.45 -10.27
N HIS A 231 12.25 -13.50 -10.29
CA HIS A 231 13.66 -13.77 -10.52
C HIS A 231 14.26 -14.65 -9.43
N ILE A 232 13.93 -14.42 -8.15
CA ILE A 232 14.37 -15.25 -7.03
C ILE A 232 13.91 -16.71 -7.22
N ASN A 233 12.63 -16.93 -7.52
CA ASN A 233 12.08 -18.26 -7.78
C ASN A 233 12.64 -18.93 -9.05
N ARG A 234 13.31 -18.16 -9.91
CA ARG A 234 13.93 -18.61 -11.17
C ARG A 234 15.46 -18.55 -11.10
N GLY A 235 16.04 -18.89 -9.95
CA GLY A 235 17.49 -19.04 -9.75
C GLY A 235 18.21 -17.81 -9.21
N ASN A 236 17.49 -16.72 -8.95
CA ASN A 236 17.98 -15.51 -8.28
C ASN A 236 19.29 -14.91 -8.86
N PRO A 237 19.33 -14.56 -10.16
CA PRO A 237 20.56 -14.13 -10.82
C PRO A 237 21.17 -12.84 -10.23
N ALA A 238 20.35 -11.93 -9.70
CA ALA A 238 20.82 -10.70 -9.05
C ALA A 238 21.15 -10.88 -7.56
N ARG A 239 21.00 -12.09 -7.01
CA ARG A 239 21.20 -12.37 -5.58
C ARG A 239 20.41 -11.41 -4.70
N SER A 240 19.11 -11.31 -4.96
CA SER A 240 18.17 -10.50 -4.19
C SER A 240 17.56 -11.30 -3.04
N GLU A 241 17.02 -10.58 -2.06
CA GLU A 241 16.27 -11.13 -0.94
C GLU A 241 14.99 -10.33 -0.67
N VAL A 242 14.05 -10.97 0.02
CA VAL A 242 12.73 -10.41 0.35
C VAL A 242 12.64 -10.22 1.85
N LEU A 243 12.27 -9.02 2.25
CA LEU A 243 12.07 -8.62 3.63
C LEU A 243 10.57 -8.36 3.83
N VAL A 244 10.02 -8.88 4.91
CA VAL A 244 8.61 -8.68 5.29
C VAL A 244 8.53 -8.27 6.76
N ASP A 245 7.53 -7.48 7.12
CA ASP A 245 7.25 -7.12 8.52
C ASP A 245 6.72 -8.33 9.31
N SER A 246 5.95 -9.19 8.65
CA SER A 246 5.33 -10.37 9.24
C SER A 246 5.06 -11.43 8.17
N TRP A 247 4.83 -12.68 8.58
CA TRP A 247 4.51 -13.78 7.67
C TRP A 247 3.60 -14.81 8.36
N PRO A 248 2.58 -15.38 7.67
CA PRO A 248 2.25 -15.20 6.25
C PRO A 248 1.47 -13.94 5.89
N GLU A 249 0.78 -13.32 6.83
CA GLU A 249 0.00 -12.10 6.61
C GLU A 249 0.88 -10.84 6.76
N PHE A 250 1.70 -10.57 5.75
CA PHE A 250 2.53 -9.36 5.72
C PHE A 250 1.69 -8.09 5.49
N LYS A 251 2.16 -6.97 6.03
CA LYS A 251 1.62 -5.63 5.74
C LYS A 251 2.54 -4.82 4.83
N ALA A 252 3.84 -5.12 4.82
CA ALA A 252 4.81 -4.46 3.97
C ALA A 252 5.91 -5.43 3.53
N ILE A 253 6.39 -5.22 2.31
CA ILE A 253 7.46 -5.97 1.67
C ILE A 253 8.47 -4.99 1.13
N LEU A 254 9.74 -5.30 1.37
CA LEU A 254 10.87 -4.65 0.75
C LEU A 254 11.75 -5.72 0.10
N THR A 255 12.11 -5.57 -1.16
CA THR A 255 13.16 -6.38 -1.78
C THR A 255 14.44 -5.58 -1.85
N ARG A 256 15.58 -6.26 -1.71
CA ARG A 256 16.92 -5.64 -1.85
C ARG A 256 17.94 -6.64 -2.37
N PRO A 257 19.14 -6.21 -2.77
CA PRO A 257 20.25 -7.11 -3.02
C PRO A 257 20.78 -7.67 -1.70
N GLN A 258 21.29 -8.90 -1.70
CA GLN A 258 22.06 -9.42 -0.57
C GLN A 258 23.24 -8.49 -0.25
N GLN A 259 23.60 -8.39 1.03
CA GLN A 259 24.59 -7.42 1.50
C GLN A 259 25.95 -7.55 0.79
N GLU A 260 26.36 -8.76 0.36
CA GLU A 260 27.63 -8.99 -0.32
C GLU A 260 27.66 -8.50 -1.77
N VAL A 261 26.50 -8.19 -2.36
CA VAL A 261 26.37 -7.67 -3.73
C VAL A 261 26.82 -6.22 -3.78
N VAL A 262 26.47 -5.41 -2.76
CA VAL A 262 26.70 -3.97 -2.74
C VAL A 262 28.05 -3.66 -2.06
N LYS A 263 29.11 -3.56 -2.87
CA LYS A 263 30.47 -3.29 -2.38
C LYS A 263 30.78 -1.80 -2.23
N ASP A 264 30.36 -0.99 -3.20
CA ASP A 264 30.59 0.46 -3.20
C ASP A 264 29.43 1.15 -2.45
N LYS A 265 29.75 2.01 -1.48
CA LYS A 265 28.74 2.76 -0.71
C LYS A 265 28.05 3.84 -1.54
N GLY A 266 28.69 4.34 -2.59
CA GLY A 266 28.15 5.35 -3.51
C GLY A 266 27.41 4.77 -4.72
N ASP A 267 27.24 3.45 -4.79
CA ASP A 267 26.67 2.77 -5.96
C ASP A 267 25.18 2.44 -5.81
N TYR A 268 24.36 3.44 -6.12
CA TYR A 268 22.91 3.27 -6.20
C TYR A 268 22.45 2.39 -7.37
N TYR A 269 23.28 2.10 -8.38
CA TYR A 269 22.90 1.18 -9.46
C TYR A 269 22.94 -0.28 -8.99
N ALA A 270 23.83 -0.61 -8.06
CA ALA A 270 23.90 -1.93 -7.44
C ALA A 270 22.91 -2.08 -6.27
N ASN A 271 22.57 -1.00 -5.58
CA ASN A 271 21.77 -1.00 -4.35
C ASN A 271 20.27 -0.74 -4.61
N LEU A 272 19.65 -1.66 -5.36
CA LEU A 272 18.27 -1.54 -5.87
C LEU A 272 17.24 -2.14 -4.92
N HIS A 273 16.28 -1.34 -4.49
CA HIS A 273 15.17 -1.77 -3.64
C HIS A 273 13.82 -1.58 -4.34
N ALA A 274 12.86 -2.43 -4.00
CA ALA A 274 11.46 -2.22 -4.34
C ALA A 274 10.55 -2.45 -3.14
N ALA A 275 9.49 -1.65 -3.02
CA ALA A 275 8.56 -1.71 -1.91
C ALA A 275 7.12 -1.97 -2.38
N PHE A 276 6.39 -2.74 -1.58
CA PHE A 276 4.94 -2.93 -1.68
C PHE A 276 4.34 -3.03 -0.28
N TYR A 277 3.20 -2.40 -0.04
CA TYR A 277 2.58 -2.38 1.29
C TYR A 277 1.06 -2.24 1.25
N HIS A 278 0.40 -2.86 2.22
CA HIS A 278 -0.99 -2.63 2.58
C HIS A 278 -1.14 -1.55 3.66
N ASP A 279 -0.08 -1.34 4.45
CA ASP A 279 -0.02 -0.41 5.57
C ASP A 279 1.23 0.48 5.42
N VAL A 280 1.01 1.80 5.28
CA VAL A 280 2.09 2.77 5.08
C VAL A 280 2.99 2.88 6.31
N ASP A 281 2.44 2.66 7.51
CA ASP A 281 3.21 2.73 8.75
C ASP A 281 4.12 1.50 8.89
N ALA A 282 3.64 0.33 8.44
CA ALA A 282 4.48 -0.87 8.36
C ALA A 282 5.61 -0.70 7.33
N CYS A 283 5.33 -0.06 6.20
CA CYS A 283 6.37 0.30 5.24
C CYS A 283 7.38 1.27 5.84
N ARG A 284 6.91 2.34 6.48
CA ARG A 284 7.78 3.31 7.18
C ARG A 284 8.68 2.60 8.20
N ALA A 285 8.12 1.71 9.01
CA ALA A 285 8.87 0.93 9.99
C ALA A 285 9.94 0.03 9.36
N LEU A 286 9.66 -0.60 8.20
CA LEU A 286 10.68 -1.33 7.44
C LEU A 286 11.77 -0.40 6.88
N LEU A 287 11.41 0.79 6.36
CA LEU A 287 12.38 1.77 5.87
C LEU A 287 13.25 2.34 7.01
N GLU A 288 12.72 2.43 8.23
CA GLU A 288 13.44 2.90 9.42
C GLU A 288 14.36 1.84 10.03
N ASN A 289 14.12 0.56 9.72
CA ASN A 289 14.91 -0.53 10.26
C ASN A 289 16.32 -0.57 9.62
N ALA A 290 17.35 -0.38 10.45
CA ALA A 290 18.76 -0.37 10.03
C ALA A 290 19.24 -1.71 9.45
N ASP A 291 18.61 -2.82 9.83
CA ASP A 291 18.89 -4.14 9.24
C ASP A 291 18.21 -4.32 7.88
N ALA A 292 17.27 -3.45 7.50
CA ALA A 292 16.55 -3.46 6.22
C ALA A 292 17.13 -2.45 5.21
N ILE A 293 17.39 -1.21 5.64
CA ILE A 293 17.99 -0.16 4.79
C ILE A 293 19.11 0.57 5.53
N ASP A 294 20.28 0.61 4.90
CA ASP A 294 21.40 1.46 5.30
C ASP A 294 21.34 2.81 4.56
N TRP A 295 20.77 3.82 5.22
CA TRP A 295 20.64 5.18 4.70
C TRP A 295 21.98 5.94 4.61
N GLY A 296 23.08 5.38 5.14
CA GLY A 296 24.43 5.87 4.93
C GLY A 296 25.03 5.48 3.57
N ARG A 297 24.27 4.77 2.73
CA ARG A 297 24.69 4.31 1.40
C ARG A 297 23.76 4.88 0.33
N ALA A 298 24.31 5.10 -0.85
CA ALA A 298 23.51 5.45 -2.01
C ALA A 298 22.64 4.25 -2.41
N LEU A 299 21.37 4.50 -2.72
CA LEU A 299 20.39 3.46 -3.03
C LEU A 299 19.28 3.97 -3.94
N GLN A 300 18.55 3.03 -4.54
CA GLN A 300 17.30 3.31 -5.23
C GLN A 300 16.16 2.59 -4.53
N ILE A 301 15.03 3.27 -4.36
CA ILE A 301 13.75 2.66 -3.93
C ILE A 301 12.74 2.84 -5.06
N GLN A 302 12.10 1.75 -5.44
CA GLN A 302 11.14 1.72 -6.55
C GLN A 302 9.77 1.19 -6.10
N GLY A 303 8.70 1.74 -6.67
CA GLY A 303 7.33 1.29 -6.38
C GLY A 303 6.27 2.08 -7.12
N LEU A 304 5.04 1.55 -7.12
CA LEU A 304 3.88 2.11 -7.83
C LEU A 304 2.80 2.67 -6.88
N GLN A 305 3.07 2.70 -5.57
CA GLN A 305 2.08 3.07 -4.57
C GLN A 305 2.24 4.52 -4.10
N ASP A 306 1.09 5.18 -3.93
CA ASP A 306 1.00 6.52 -3.34
C ASP A 306 1.47 6.48 -1.88
N GLY A 307 2.16 7.54 -1.45
CA GLY A 307 2.77 7.64 -0.12
C GLY A 307 4.24 7.22 -0.07
N LEU A 308 4.73 6.44 -1.05
CA LEU A 308 6.11 5.96 -1.07
C LEU A 308 7.12 7.12 -1.14
N TYR A 309 6.81 8.15 -1.93
CA TYR A 309 7.65 9.35 -2.04
C TYR A 309 7.74 10.08 -0.71
N GLU A 310 6.60 10.29 -0.05
CA GLU A 310 6.47 11.02 1.20
C GLU A 310 7.27 10.34 2.32
N ILE A 311 7.05 9.04 2.55
CA ILE A 311 7.76 8.30 3.61
C ILE A 311 9.27 8.19 3.32
N THR A 312 9.66 8.06 2.05
CA THR A 312 11.07 8.03 1.66
C THR A 312 11.72 9.41 1.86
N LYS A 313 10.99 10.49 1.55
CA LYS A 313 11.45 11.87 1.73
C LYS A 313 11.63 12.20 3.21
N GLU A 314 10.66 11.89 4.05
CA GLU A 314 10.75 12.04 5.50
C GLU A 314 11.99 11.34 6.03
N LYS A 315 12.19 10.08 5.64
CA LYS A 315 13.34 9.29 6.09
C LYS A 315 14.68 9.78 5.54
N ALA A 316 14.73 10.24 4.29
CA ALA A 316 15.92 10.84 3.70
C ALA A 316 16.33 12.11 4.45
N VAL A 317 15.37 12.99 4.75
CA VAL A 317 15.61 14.22 5.54
C VAL A 317 16.12 13.89 6.93
N ALA A 318 15.47 12.96 7.63
CA ALA A 318 15.90 12.51 8.96
C ALA A 318 17.30 11.87 8.97
N SER A 319 17.73 11.34 7.82
CA SER A 319 19.05 10.70 7.66
C SER A 319 20.09 11.62 7.01
N HIS A 320 19.78 12.91 6.84
CA HIS A 320 20.61 13.89 6.13
C HIS A 320 21.05 13.43 4.73
N ALA A 321 20.20 12.68 4.02
CA ALA A 321 20.44 12.19 2.68
C ALA A 321 19.70 13.06 1.64
N GLN A 322 20.30 13.22 0.47
CA GLN A 322 19.66 13.87 -0.67
C GLN A 322 18.75 12.87 -1.37
N LEU A 323 17.52 13.30 -1.68
CA LEU A 323 16.54 12.52 -2.43
C LEU A 323 16.30 13.17 -3.80
N LYS A 324 16.51 12.41 -4.87
CA LYS A 324 16.17 12.80 -6.24
C LYS A 324 15.07 11.89 -6.79
N PRO A 325 13.82 12.37 -6.91
CA PRO A 325 12.72 11.57 -7.44
C PRO A 325 12.69 11.58 -8.97
N TYR A 326 12.38 10.44 -9.56
CA TYR A 326 11.98 10.30 -10.96
C TYR A 326 10.59 9.68 -11.02
N CYS A 327 9.65 10.43 -11.59
CA CYS A 327 8.24 10.07 -11.67
C CYS A 327 7.93 9.58 -13.08
N TYR A 328 7.84 8.27 -13.25
CA TYR A 328 7.53 7.64 -14.53
C TYR A 328 6.02 7.43 -14.66
N VAL A 329 5.50 7.59 -15.88
CA VAL A 329 4.20 7.07 -16.28
C VAL A 329 4.34 5.54 -16.40
N PRO A 330 3.62 4.75 -15.59
CA PRO A 330 3.64 3.30 -15.70
C PRO A 330 2.79 2.85 -16.89
N LEU A 331 3.30 1.92 -17.69
CA LEU A 331 2.51 1.24 -18.72
C LEU A 331 2.68 -0.27 -18.60
N MET A 332 1.61 -1.02 -18.87
CA MET A 332 1.60 -2.48 -18.87
C MET A 332 0.81 -3.01 -20.07
N HIS A 333 1.28 -4.10 -20.65
CA HIS A 333 0.56 -4.81 -21.70
C HIS A 333 -0.44 -5.80 -21.06
N PRO A 334 -1.75 -5.72 -21.37
CA PRO A 334 -2.78 -6.54 -20.72
C PRO A 334 -2.69 -8.02 -21.11
N ASP A 335 -2.30 -8.31 -22.36
CA ASP A 335 -2.13 -9.67 -22.87
C ASP A 335 -0.81 -9.79 -23.65
N PRO A 336 0.30 -10.19 -23.01
CA PRO A 336 1.58 -10.35 -23.70
C PRO A 336 1.56 -11.27 -24.93
N SER A 337 0.60 -12.19 -25.04
CA SER A 337 0.45 -13.07 -26.20
C SER A 337 -0.09 -12.32 -27.44
N ALA A 338 -0.79 -11.21 -27.23
CA ALA A 338 -1.30 -10.33 -28.29
C ALA A 338 -0.30 -9.28 -28.77
N LEU A 339 0.95 -9.30 -28.29
CA LEU A 339 2.00 -8.40 -28.75
C LEU A 339 2.16 -8.49 -30.28
N PRO A 340 2.10 -7.38 -31.01
CA PRO A 340 2.28 -7.40 -32.45
C PRO A 340 3.63 -8.01 -32.83
N GLN A 341 3.66 -8.90 -33.81
CA GLN A 341 4.91 -9.34 -34.43
C GLN A 341 5.13 -8.51 -35.69
N SER A 342 5.84 -7.39 -35.55
CA SER A 342 6.16 -6.54 -36.70
C SER A 342 7.34 -7.12 -37.46
N ARG A 343 7.18 -7.28 -38.78
CA ARG A 343 8.34 -7.45 -39.66
C ARG A 343 9.13 -6.15 -39.68
N LEU A 344 10.45 -6.25 -39.65
CA LEU A 344 11.32 -5.09 -39.84
C LEU A 344 11.02 -4.49 -41.22
N ARG A 345 10.85 -3.17 -41.27
CA ARG A 345 10.59 -2.45 -42.54
C ARG A 345 11.84 -2.33 -43.41
N ASN A 346 13.01 -2.53 -42.81
CA ASN A 346 14.30 -2.34 -43.44
C ASN A 346 15.02 -3.69 -43.48
N ASP A 347 15.21 -4.24 -44.68
CA ASP A 347 15.82 -5.55 -44.90
C ASP A 347 17.32 -5.58 -44.51
N HIS A 348 17.95 -4.41 -44.31
CA HIS A 348 19.32 -4.29 -43.82
C HIS A 348 19.42 -4.34 -42.29
N LEU A 349 18.29 -4.36 -41.58
CA LEU A 349 18.27 -4.52 -40.13
C LEU A 349 17.94 -5.96 -39.77
N ARG A 350 18.67 -6.51 -38.80
CA ARG A 350 18.39 -7.83 -38.26
C ARG A 350 18.48 -7.84 -36.74
N PHE A 351 17.86 -8.82 -36.11
CA PHE A 351 18.03 -9.03 -34.68
C PHE A 351 19.46 -9.47 -34.37
N GLY A 352 20.04 -8.85 -33.34
CA GLY A 352 21.37 -9.16 -32.83
C GLY A 352 21.33 -9.71 -31.41
N VAL A 353 22.53 -9.89 -30.83
CA VAL A 353 22.72 -10.29 -29.43
C VAL A 353 23.60 -9.25 -28.75
N LEU A 354 23.11 -8.69 -27.64
CA LEU A 354 23.96 -7.89 -26.78
C LEU A 354 24.86 -8.79 -25.95
N ASN A 355 26.14 -8.46 -25.95
CA ASN A 355 27.15 -9.01 -25.06
C ASN A 355 27.85 -7.86 -24.27
N PRO A 356 28.64 -8.16 -23.23
CA PRO A 356 29.22 -7.15 -22.36
C PRO A 356 30.12 -6.12 -23.04
N SER A 357 30.73 -6.42 -24.20
CA SER A 357 31.56 -5.43 -24.91
C SER A 357 30.76 -4.25 -25.43
N HIS A 358 29.44 -4.38 -25.57
CA HIS A 358 28.55 -3.28 -25.95
C HIS A 358 28.19 -2.35 -24.79
N ALA A 359 28.48 -2.73 -23.54
CA ALA A 359 28.03 -1.96 -22.38
C ALA A 359 28.59 -0.54 -22.37
N SER A 360 29.86 -0.34 -22.77
CA SER A 360 30.45 1.00 -22.88
C SER A 360 29.71 1.89 -23.87
N PHE A 361 29.34 1.35 -25.03
CA PHE A 361 28.58 2.09 -26.04
C PHE A 361 27.16 2.45 -25.55
N LEU A 362 26.47 1.51 -24.91
CA LEU A 362 25.17 1.75 -24.28
C LEU A 362 25.26 2.80 -23.16
N ASN A 363 26.36 2.80 -22.40
CA ASN A 363 26.60 3.70 -21.29
C ASN A 363 26.79 5.16 -21.75
N GLU A 364 27.42 5.38 -22.90
CA GLU A 364 27.58 6.72 -23.47
C GLU A 364 26.25 7.33 -23.94
N ALA A 365 25.36 6.47 -24.47
CA ALA A 365 24.06 6.86 -24.99
C ALA A 365 22.99 7.08 -23.90
N TRP A 366 23.22 6.62 -22.67
CA TRP A 366 22.26 6.70 -21.57
C TRP A 366 22.45 7.98 -20.75
N ASP A 367 21.36 8.72 -20.50
CA ASP A 367 21.41 9.99 -19.75
C ASP A 367 21.85 9.83 -18.30
N PHE A 368 21.58 8.66 -17.69
CA PHE A 368 22.09 8.30 -16.36
C PHE A 368 23.39 7.49 -16.45
N GLY A 369 24.00 7.40 -17.63
CA GLY A 369 25.20 6.62 -17.89
C GLY A 369 26.48 7.39 -17.58
N ARG A 370 27.49 7.20 -18.45
CA ARG A 370 28.77 7.94 -18.48
C ARG A 370 29.58 7.92 -17.19
N ASN A 371 29.44 6.87 -16.38
CA ASN A 371 30.29 6.64 -15.23
C ASN A 371 30.60 5.14 -15.07
N HIS A 372 31.58 4.81 -14.22
CA HIS A 372 32.01 3.41 -14.05
C HIS A 372 30.95 2.53 -13.36
N ARG A 373 30.06 3.11 -12.55
CA ARG A 373 29.00 2.37 -11.83
C ARG A 373 27.88 2.00 -12.80
N SER A 374 27.44 2.95 -13.61
CA SER A 374 26.48 2.70 -14.69
C SER A 374 27.00 1.72 -15.74
N LEU A 375 28.30 1.77 -16.08
CA LEU A 375 28.92 0.76 -16.96
C LEU A 375 28.82 -0.65 -16.35
N ARG A 376 29.25 -0.83 -15.10
CA ARG A 376 29.14 -2.12 -14.39
C ARG A 376 27.71 -2.62 -14.28
N TYR A 377 26.77 -1.70 -14.06
CA TYR A 377 25.35 -2.01 -14.02
C TYR A 377 24.85 -2.54 -15.37
N LEU A 378 25.13 -1.83 -16.46
CA LEU A 378 24.73 -2.25 -17.82
C LEU A 378 25.38 -3.58 -18.23
N GLU A 379 26.65 -3.81 -17.88
CA GLU A 379 27.28 -5.11 -18.08
C GLU A 379 26.54 -6.22 -17.34
N SER A 380 26.13 -5.97 -16.10
CA SER A 380 25.36 -6.92 -15.29
C SER A 380 24.00 -7.19 -15.89
N LEU A 381 23.29 -6.16 -16.36
CA LEU A 381 22.02 -6.31 -17.05
C LEU A 381 22.12 -7.21 -18.29
N ILE A 382 23.11 -6.94 -19.14
CA ILE A 382 23.34 -7.69 -20.38
C ILE A 382 23.67 -9.17 -20.09
N ARG A 383 24.43 -9.45 -19.02
CA ARG A 383 24.81 -10.82 -18.65
C ARG A 383 23.66 -11.61 -18.03
N LEU A 384 22.86 -10.96 -17.18
CA LEU A 384 21.96 -11.67 -16.26
C LEU A 384 20.49 -11.66 -16.71
N PHE A 385 20.08 -10.67 -17.50
CA PHE A 385 18.67 -10.44 -17.80
C PHE A 385 18.37 -10.47 -19.30
N PRO A 386 17.12 -10.79 -19.70
CA PRO A 386 16.70 -10.67 -21.09
C PRO A 386 17.02 -9.32 -21.70
N SER A 387 17.55 -9.34 -22.92
CA SER A 387 17.83 -8.16 -23.72
C SER A 387 17.46 -8.42 -25.19
N ALA A 388 17.25 -7.37 -25.96
CA ALA A 388 17.09 -7.46 -27.40
C ALA A 388 17.78 -6.26 -28.07
N CYS A 389 18.37 -6.49 -29.24
CA CYS A 389 18.88 -5.42 -30.08
C CYS A 389 18.65 -5.70 -31.57
N LEU A 390 18.74 -4.63 -32.34
CA LEU A 390 18.90 -4.65 -33.78
C LEU A 390 20.32 -4.24 -34.13
N VAL A 391 20.85 -4.86 -35.17
CA VAL A 391 22.13 -4.53 -35.79
C VAL A 391 21.94 -4.16 -37.26
N ASP A 392 22.85 -3.36 -37.79
CA ASP A 392 22.94 -3.08 -39.23
C ASP A 392 23.73 -4.16 -39.99
N LYS A 393 23.90 -3.96 -41.30
CA LYS A 393 24.68 -4.84 -42.19
C LYS A 393 26.17 -4.96 -41.83
N GLU A 394 26.70 -4.05 -41.01
CA GLU A 394 28.07 -4.10 -40.49
C GLU A 394 28.12 -4.67 -39.04
N GLU A 395 27.06 -5.31 -38.57
CA GLU A 395 26.96 -5.89 -37.22
C GLU A 395 27.02 -4.87 -36.08
N ARG A 396 26.79 -3.58 -36.37
CA ARG A 396 26.80 -2.53 -35.34
C ARG A 396 25.43 -2.43 -34.68
N VAL A 397 25.40 -2.32 -33.36
CA VAL A 397 24.15 -2.15 -32.59
C VAL A 397 23.50 -0.80 -32.89
N VAL A 398 22.24 -0.81 -33.33
CA VAL A 398 21.52 0.42 -33.73
C VAL A 398 20.33 0.76 -32.84
N SER A 399 19.70 -0.25 -32.23
CA SER A 399 18.58 -0.09 -31.32
C SER A 399 18.54 -1.25 -30.34
N TRP A 400 18.12 -1.00 -29.10
CA TRP A 400 18.09 -2.02 -28.05
C TRP A 400 17.01 -1.76 -27.00
N SER A 401 16.76 -2.78 -26.19
CA SER A 401 16.02 -2.71 -24.93
C SER A 401 16.54 -3.81 -23.99
N LEU A 402 16.56 -3.52 -22.69
CA LEU A 402 17.00 -4.42 -21.63
C LEU A 402 15.84 -4.71 -20.69
N SER A 403 16.02 -5.69 -19.81
CA SER A 403 15.21 -5.82 -18.60
C SER A 403 16.10 -5.73 -17.37
N ASP A 404 15.51 -5.31 -16.26
CA ASP A 404 16.22 -5.06 -15.00
C ASP A 404 15.85 -6.12 -13.93
N PRO A 405 16.45 -6.06 -12.71
CA PRO A 405 16.14 -7.00 -11.63
C PRO A 405 14.68 -6.99 -11.15
N PHE A 406 13.91 -5.95 -11.50
CA PHE A 406 12.49 -5.85 -11.19
C PHE A 406 11.61 -6.48 -12.30
N GLY A 407 12.21 -6.96 -13.39
CA GLY A 407 11.49 -7.45 -14.56
C GLY A 407 10.89 -6.33 -15.42
N CYS A 408 11.26 -5.07 -15.18
CA CYS A 408 10.83 -3.93 -15.97
C CYS A 408 11.58 -3.93 -17.30
N ILE A 409 10.89 -3.65 -18.41
CA ILE A 409 11.56 -3.37 -19.68
C ILE A 409 12.07 -1.93 -19.64
N SER A 410 13.38 -1.77 -19.81
CA SER A 410 14.08 -0.50 -19.59
C SER A 410 15.19 -0.30 -20.62
N HIS A 411 15.87 0.85 -20.55
CA HIS A 411 16.99 1.22 -21.43
C HIS A 411 16.67 1.14 -22.94
N GLY A 412 15.42 1.41 -23.32
CA GLY A 412 15.01 1.44 -24.72
C GLY A 412 15.64 2.62 -25.47
N TYR A 413 16.41 2.35 -26.52
CA TYR A 413 17.04 3.41 -27.32
C TYR A 413 17.13 3.06 -28.81
N THR A 414 17.20 4.08 -29.66
CA THR A 414 17.49 3.97 -31.09
C THR A 414 18.40 5.12 -31.51
N LEU A 415 19.50 4.78 -32.17
CA LEU A 415 20.43 5.74 -32.76
C LEU A 415 19.69 6.73 -33.68
N PRO A 416 20.02 8.04 -33.67
CA PRO A 416 19.26 9.08 -34.38
C PRO A 416 18.94 8.76 -35.84
N GLN A 417 19.91 8.25 -36.59
CA GLN A 417 19.77 7.92 -38.02
C GLN A 417 18.85 6.72 -38.31
N TYR A 418 18.49 5.93 -37.29
CA TYR A 418 17.56 4.79 -37.41
C TYR A 418 16.17 5.06 -36.80
N ARG A 419 15.91 6.30 -36.33
CA ARG A 419 14.61 6.66 -35.75
C ARG A 419 13.52 6.75 -36.83
N GLY A 420 12.25 6.60 -36.40
CA GLY A 420 11.10 6.61 -37.32
C GLY A 420 10.89 5.32 -38.12
N GLN A 421 11.81 4.35 -38.05
CA GLN A 421 11.74 3.09 -38.78
C GLN A 421 11.08 1.94 -38.00
N GLY A 422 10.64 2.19 -36.76
CA GLY A 422 10.03 1.16 -35.89
C GLY A 422 11.02 0.29 -35.10
N CYS A 423 12.32 0.63 -35.11
CA CYS A 423 13.40 -0.15 -34.52
C CYS A 423 13.19 -0.49 -33.03
N VAL A 424 12.91 0.52 -32.19
CA VAL A 424 12.66 0.29 -30.76
C VAL A 424 11.43 -0.59 -30.51
N GLY A 425 10.40 -0.49 -31.37
CA GLY A 425 9.22 -1.33 -31.30
C GLY A 425 9.54 -2.80 -31.56
N ALA A 426 10.38 -3.09 -32.55
CA ALA A 426 10.82 -4.45 -32.82
C ALA A 426 11.72 -5.01 -31.70
N ALA A 427 12.62 -4.19 -31.14
CA ALA A 427 13.41 -4.57 -29.97
C ALA A 427 12.51 -4.88 -28.75
N LEU A 428 11.51 -4.04 -28.49
CA LEU A 428 10.50 -4.21 -27.44
C LEU A 428 9.70 -5.52 -27.62
N GLN A 429 9.22 -5.81 -28.83
CA GLN A 429 8.49 -7.06 -29.11
C GLN A 429 9.38 -8.29 -28.85
N ARG A 430 10.66 -8.22 -29.25
CA ARG A 430 11.60 -9.33 -29.08
C ARG A 430 11.92 -9.60 -27.61
N ILE A 431 12.16 -8.57 -26.80
CA ILE A 431 12.35 -8.74 -25.35
C ILE A 431 11.05 -9.13 -24.65
N GLY A 432 9.91 -8.56 -25.08
CA GLY A 432 8.58 -8.89 -24.59
C GLY A 432 8.27 -10.39 -24.75
N GLY A 433 8.55 -10.97 -25.91
CA GLY A 433 8.43 -12.42 -26.13
C GLY A 433 9.34 -13.25 -25.23
N LYS A 434 10.59 -12.81 -24.98
CA LYS A 434 11.51 -13.48 -24.05
C LYS A 434 10.97 -13.47 -22.61
N LEU A 435 10.47 -12.34 -22.15
CA LEU A 435 9.89 -12.20 -20.80
C LEU A 435 8.58 -13.00 -20.66
N HIS A 436 7.69 -12.91 -21.66
CA HIS A 436 6.43 -13.65 -21.67
C HIS A 436 6.65 -15.16 -21.63
N SER A 437 7.61 -15.70 -22.40
CA SER A 437 7.96 -17.13 -22.36
C SER A 437 8.44 -17.62 -20.98
N ARG A 438 8.86 -16.71 -20.11
CA ARG A 438 9.28 -16.97 -18.72
C ARG A 438 8.19 -16.66 -17.69
N GLY A 439 6.99 -16.29 -18.15
CA GLY A 439 5.82 -15.96 -17.35
C GLY A 439 5.80 -14.53 -16.79
N PHE A 440 6.71 -13.65 -17.23
CA PHE A 440 6.76 -12.27 -16.71
C PHE A 440 5.66 -11.39 -17.32
N PRO A 441 5.06 -10.48 -16.52
CA PRO A 441 4.24 -9.40 -17.04
C PRO A 441 5.13 -8.44 -17.83
N LEU A 442 4.54 -7.74 -18.80
CA LEU A 442 5.27 -6.77 -19.60
C LEU A 442 4.89 -5.37 -19.17
N TYR A 443 5.83 -4.68 -18.55
CA TYR A 443 5.62 -3.32 -18.09
C TYR A 443 6.89 -2.48 -18.28
N VAL A 444 6.67 -1.17 -18.33
CA VAL A 444 7.68 -0.14 -18.57
C VAL A 444 7.38 1.09 -17.71
N GLY A 445 8.42 1.84 -17.34
CA GLY A 445 8.31 3.20 -16.84
C GLY A 445 8.81 4.19 -17.88
N VAL A 446 8.01 5.21 -18.24
CA VAL A 446 8.39 6.24 -19.22
C VAL A 446 8.21 7.63 -18.64
N LEU A 447 9.22 8.48 -18.74
CA LEU A 447 9.13 9.88 -18.33
C LEU A 447 8.01 10.59 -19.12
N ALA A 448 7.23 11.44 -18.45
CA ALA A 448 6.04 12.06 -19.04
C ALA A 448 6.37 12.93 -20.27
N GLU A 449 7.56 13.53 -20.30
CA GLU A 449 8.08 14.32 -21.42
C GLU A 449 8.45 13.48 -22.65
N ASN A 450 8.66 12.16 -22.51
CA ASN A 450 9.04 11.27 -23.60
C ASN A 450 7.80 10.79 -24.39
N GLN A 451 7.11 11.76 -25.01
CA GLN A 451 5.93 11.54 -25.84
C GLN A 451 6.15 10.53 -26.99
N PRO A 452 7.31 10.51 -27.69
CA PRO A 452 7.56 9.51 -28.72
C PRO A 452 7.52 8.07 -28.19
N SER A 453 8.10 7.81 -27.01
CA SER A 453 8.08 6.49 -26.39
C SER A 453 6.66 6.09 -25.96
N LEU A 454 5.92 7.01 -25.32
CA LEU A 454 4.52 6.78 -24.92
C LEU A 454 3.62 6.43 -26.11
N GLN A 455 3.76 7.16 -27.23
CA GLN A 455 2.99 6.89 -28.44
C GLN A 455 3.38 5.54 -29.07
N SER A 456 4.66 5.22 -29.10
CA SER A 456 5.16 3.93 -29.59
C SER A 456 4.57 2.78 -28.76
N LEU A 457 4.63 2.86 -27.44
CA LEU A 457 4.10 1.83 -26.53
C LEU A 457 2.59 1.63 -26.68
N LYS A 458 1.82 2.72 -26.78
CA LYS A 458 0.37 2.64 -27.05
C LYS A 458 0.07 1.91 -28.37
N LYS A 459 0.82 2.19 -29.44
CA LYS A 459 0.70 1.48 -30.72
C LYS A 459 1.04 -0.01 -30.61
N GLN A 460 1.84 -0.39 -29.63
CA GLN A 460 2.21 -1.76 -29.33
C GLN A 460 1.24 -2.46 -28.35
N GLY A 461 0.12 -1.81 -27.98
CA GLY A 461 -0.89 -2.39 -27.10
C GLY A 461 -0.67 -2.15 -25.59
N PHE A 462 0.32 -1.37 -25.19
CA PHE A 462 0.52 -1.03 -23.78
C PHE A 462 -0.51 0.01 -23.32
N HIS A 463 -1.07 -0.23 -22.14
CA HIS A 463 -2.01 0.69 -21.48
C HIS A 463 -1.31 1.47 -20.38
N ILE A 464 -1.63 2.76 -20.27
CA ILE A 464 -1.19 3.58 -19.13
C ILE A 464 -1.94 3.07 -17.89
N LEU A 465 -1.19 2.83 -16.83
CA LEU A 465 -1.72 2.45 -15.52
C LEU A 465 -1.99 3.71 -14.67
N PRO A 466 -2.96 3.67 -13.74
CA PRO A 466 -3.14 4.76 -12.79
C PRO A 466 -1.95 4.86 -11.83
N GLY A 467 -1.71 6.06 -11.31
CA GLY A 467 -0.64 6.35 -10.35
C GLY A 467 0.70 6.68 -10.99
N THR A 468 1.73 6.76 -10.15
CA THR A 468 3.11 7.09 -10.55
C THR A 468 4.02 5.91 -10.26
N TYR A 469 4.88 5.56 -11.21
CA TYR A 469 5.99 4.67 -10.94
C TYR A 469 7.18 5.50 -10.46
N TYR A 470 7.45 5.43 -9.17
CA TYR A 470 8.56 6.13 -8.54
C TYR A 470 9.87 5.34 -8.69
N MET A 471 10.91 6.05 -9.10
CA MET A 471 12.30 5.68 -8.87
C MET A 471 12.93 6.77 -8.01
N LEU A 472 13.21 6.44 -6.77
CA LEU A 472 13.70 7.37 -5.76
C LEU A 472 15.19 7.11 -5.53
N ILE A 473 16.04 8.00 -6.04
CA ILE A 473 17.48 7.91 -5.83
C ILE A 473 17.83 8.65 -4.55
N VAL A 474 18.42 7.93 -3.60
CA VAL A 474 18.91 8.48 -2.35
C VAL A 474 20.43 8.45 -2.37
N THR A 475 21.05 9.57 -2.06
CA THR A 475 22.50 9.70 -1.91
C THR A 475 22.83 10.31 -0.56
N PRO A 476 23.67 9.68 0.26
CA PRO A 476 24.08 10.24 1.55
C PRO A 476 24.80 11.57 1.32
N SER A 477 24.58 12.56 2.19
CA SER A 477 25.37 13.78 2.14
C SER A 477 26.81 13.43 2.53
N LEU A 478 27.78 13.82 1.71
CA LEU A 478 29.19 13.72 2.06
C LEU A 478 29.41 14.63 3.28
N THR A 479 29.61 14.03 4.46
CA THR A 479 30.36 14.74 5.50
C THR A 479 31.75 14.98 4.92
N LEU A 480 32.07 16.24 4.67
CA LEU A 480 33.47 16.66 4.56
C LEU A 480 34.12 16.26 5.88
N GLU A 481 34.83 15.13 5.88
CA GLU A 481 35.82 14.85 6.91
C GLU A 481 36.88 15.93 6.74
N ASN A 482 36.84 16.93 7.64
CA ASN A 482 37.87 17.96 7.79
C ASN A 482 39.16 17.36 8.37
#